data_AF-A0A5C5ZW84-F1
#
_entry.id   AF-A0A5C5ZW84-F1
#
_cell.length_a   1.000
_cell.length_b   1.000
_cell.length_c   1.000
_cell.angle_alpha   90.00
_cell.angle_beta   90.00
_cell.angle_gamma   90.00
#
_symmetry.space_group_name_H-M   'P 1'
#
loop_
_entity.id
_entity.type
_entity.pdbx_description
1 polymer ?
#
loop_
_entity_poly.entity_id
_entity_poly.type
_entity_poly.pdbx_seq_one_letter_code
_entity_poly.pdbx_strand_id
1 'polypeptide(L)'
;MSTNIDSSLCQIFADWRDDDLALQSQIDELRRWMAEVTQLGIPRFGEMAGKLKPLQDYIHNHFARELSLLERLVDKYPEVADQVDAVRRQTNHDHDVLGRRLQEFIDRLNQPDPPFDSWTAAIDELELIVDALEQHEDQESESLHILMPKECEVVETKPR
;
A
#
# COMPACT_ATOMS: atom_id res chain seq x y z
N MET A 1 -7.71 -33.32 7.44
CA MET A 1 -8.83 -32.74 8.20
C MET A 1 -9.39 -31.66 7.31
N SER A 2 -10.69 -31.66 7.02
CA SER A 2 -11.30 -30.66 6.14
C SER A 2 -11.31 -29.32 6.87
N THR A 3 -10.67 -28.30 6.31
CA THR A 3 -10.71 -26.95 6.87
C THR A 3 -12.15 -26.42 6.72
N ASN A 4 -12.85 -26.21 7.84
CA ASN A 4 -14.17 -25.59 7.80
C ASN A 4 -13.98 -24.11 7.52
N ILE A 5 -14.40 -23.66 6.34
CA ILE A 5 -14.49 -22.24 6.02
C ILE A 5 -15.52 -21.65 6.99
N ASP A 6 -15.05 -20.84 7.93
CA ASP A 6 -15.87 -20.22 8.96
C ASP A 6 -15.76 -18.69 8.91
N SER A 7 -16.58 -18.01 9.71
CA SER A 7 -16.63 -16.55 9.73
C SER A 7 -15.29 -15.90 10.11
N SER A 8 -14.41 -16.61 10.83
CA SER A 8 -13.10 -16.09 11.21
C SER A 8 -12.11 -16.06 10.04
N LEU A 9 -12.22 -17.00 9.09
CA LEU A 9 -11.45 -16.98 7.85
C LEU A 9 -11.91 -15.84 6.95
N CYS A 10 -13.21 -15.68 6.74
CA CYS A 10 -13.72 -14.57 5.92
C CYS A 10 -13.44 -13.20 6.54
N GLN A 11 -13.34 -13.10 7.86
CA GLN A 11 -12.95 -11.88 8.53
C GLN A 11 -11.52 -11.43 8.16
N ILE A 12 -10.59 -12.35 7.87
CA ILE A 12 -9.22 -11.98 7.46
C ILE A 12 -9.26 -11.21 6.14
N PHE A 13 -10.05 -11.67 5.16
CA PHE A 13 -10.20 -10.99 3.87
C PHE A 13 -10.96 -9.66 4.00
N ALA A 14 -11.94 -9.59 4.91
CA ALA A 14 -12.63 -8.34 5.21
C ALA A 14 -11.68 -7.31 5.86
N ASP A 15 -10.86 -7.75 6.82
CA ASP A 15 -9.84 -6.91 7.48
C ASP A 15 -8.84 -6.37 6.45
N TRP A 16 -8.34 -7.22 5.54
CA TRP A 16 -7.41 -6.80 4.48
C TRP A 16 -8.03 -5.73 3.59
N ARG A 17 -9.27 -5.96 3.11
CA ARG A 17 -9.97 -5.00 2.27
C ARG A 17 -10.18 -3.67 2.98
N ASP A 18 -10.62 -3.69 4.24
CA ASP A 18 -10.85 -2.45 4.97
C ASP A 18 -9.55 -1.64 5.15
N ASP A 19 -8.40 -2.31 5.24
CA ASP A 19 -7.07 -1.70 5.28
C ASP A 19 -6.67 -1.10 3.92
N ASP A 20 -6.80 -1.86 2.83
CA ASP A 20 -6.56 -1.43 1.44
C ASP A 20 -7.38 -0.17 1.09
N LEU A 21 -8.67 -0.15 1.46
CA LEU A 21 -9.51 1.03 1.25
C LEU A 21 -9.05 2.26 2.05
N ALA A 22 -8.52 2.03 3.24
CA ALA A 22 -8.00 3.10 4.06
C ALA A 22 -6.69 3.65 3.48
N LEU A 23 -5.81 2.80 2.94
CA LEU A 23 -4.61 3.22 2.22
C LEU A 23 -4.95 4.00 0.94
N GLN A 24 -5.88 3.50 0.12
CA GLN A 24 -6.33 4.21 -1.09
C GLN A 24 -6.84 5.61 -0.74
N SER A 25 -7.56 5.77 0.37
CA SER A 25 -8.01 7.10 0.81
C SER A 25 -6.84 8.04 1.16
N GLN A 26 -5.72 7.52 1.68
CA GLN A 26 -4.52 8.32 1.93
C GLN A 26 -3.83 8.73 0.62
N ILE A 27 -3.77 7.82 -0.35
CA ILE A 27 -3.22 8.07 -1.69
C ILE A 27 -4.04 9.14 -2.42
N ASP A 28 -5.37 9.03 -2.39
CA ASP A 28 -6.28 10.00 -3.00
C ASP A 28 -6.15 11.41 -2.37
N GLU A 29 -5.93 11.48 -1.05
CA GLU A 29 -5.63 12.73 -0.37
C GLU A 29 -4.31 13.34 -0.84
N LEU A 30 -3.25 12.52 -0.96
CA LEU A 30 -1.97 12.97 -1.48
C LEU A 30 -2.11 13.49 -2.92
N ARG A 31 -2.78 12.75 -3.81
CA ARG A 31 -2.99 13.16 -5.22
C ARG A 31 -3.73 14.50 -5.31
N ARG A 32 -4.78 14.69 -4.51
CA ARG A 32 -5.49 15.99 -4.45
C ARG A 32 -4.56 17.11 -4.02
N TRP A 33 -3.77 16.90 -2.97
CA TRP A 33 -2.80 17.89 -2.52
C TRP A 33 -1.74 18.20 -3.58
N MET A 34 -1.20 17.19 -4.27
CA MET A 34 -0.23 17.39 -5.37
C MET A 34 -0.81 18.26 -6.49
N ALA A 35 -2.07 18.02 -6.87
CA ALA A 35 -2.76 18.82 -7.87
C ALA A 35 -2.93 20.28 -7.43
N GLU A 36 -3.21 20.54 -6.16
CA GLU A 36 -3.33 21.89 -5.59
C GLU A 36 -1.99 22.63 -5.60
N VAL A 37 -0.91 22.00 -5.12
CA VAL A 37 0.40 22.67 -5.01
C VAL A 37 1.07 22.89 -6.36
N THR A 38 0.81 22.03 -7.34
CA THR A 38 1.34 22.18 -8.71
C THR A 38 0.76 23.43 -9.40
N GLN A 39 -0.50 23.79 -9.12
CA GLN A 39 -1.13 24.99 -9.66
C GLN A 39 -0.51 26.31 -9.13
N LEU A 40 0.12 26.26 -7.96
CA LEU A 40 0.71 27.45 -7.32
C LEU A 40 2.10 27.80 -7.88
N GLY A 41 2.79 26.85 -8.53
CA GLY A 41 4.08 27.06 -9.19
C GLY A 41 5.27 27.43 -8.29
N ILE A 42 5.08 27.45 -6.96
CA ILE A 42 6.15 27.77 -6.00
C ILE A 42 6.71 26.45 -5.44
N PRO A 43 8.03 26.20 -5.54
CA PRO A 43 8.65 25.01 -4.95
C PRO A 43 8.42 24.94 -3.44
N ARG A 44 7.94 23.79 -2.96
CA ARG A 44 7.57 23.56 -1.55
C ARG A 44 8.16 22.25 -1.03
N PHE A 45 9.46 22.02 -1.28
CA PHE A 45 10.14 20.76 -0.96
C PHE A 45 10.03 20.34 0.52
N GLY A 46 10.31 21.25 1.46
CA GLY A 46 10.19 20.94 2.89
C GLY A 46 8.75 20.68 3.34
N GLU A 47 7.77 21.36 2.75
CA GLU A 47 6.34 21.09 3.03
C GLU A 47 5.93 19.72 2.49
N MET A 48 6.40 19.37 1.28
CA MET A 48 6.20 18.05 0.70
C MET A 48 6.78 16.95 1.59
N ALA A 49 8.02 17.11 2.07
CA ALA A 49 8.62 16.16 2.99
C ALA A 49 7.79 16.00 4.28
N GLY A 50 7.31 17.11 4.84
CA GLY A 50 6.43 17.12 6.01
C GLY A 50 5.08 16.43 5.76
N LYS A 51 4.53 16.55 4.55
CA LYS A 51 3.29 15.89 4.13
C LYS A 51 3.45 14.40 3.87
N LEU A 52 4.60 13.98 3.34
CA LEU A 52 4.88 12.58 3.04
C LEU A 52 5.25 11.77 4.28
N LYS A 53 5.72 12.41 5.35
CA LYS A 53 6.11 11.69 6.57
C LYS A 53 4.95 10.90 7.22
N PRO A 54 3.77 11.49 7.44
CA PRO A 54 2.60 10.72 7.91
C PRO A 54 2.19 9.59 6.96
N LEU A 55 2.25 9.80 5.65
CA LEU A 55 1.93 8.77 4.66
C LEU A 55 2.93 7.61 4.73
N GLN A 56 4.23 7.91 4.85
CA GLN A 56 5.25 6.90 5.04
C GLN A 56 5.00 6.05 6.29
N ASP A 57 4.73 6.71 7.42
CA ASP A 57 4.43 6.00 8.66
C ASP A 57 3.16 5.14 8.51
N TYR A 58 2.17 5.63 7.78
CA TYR A 58 0.95 4.88 7.46
C TYR A 58 1.26 3.63 6.60
N ILE A 59 2.03 3.78 5.52
CA ILE A 59 2.44 2.70 4.62
C ILE A 59 3.22 1.62 5.37
N HIS A 60 4.18 2.00 6.23
CA HIS A 60 4.91 1.03 7.04
C HIS A 60 3.98 0.24 7.97
N ASN A 61 2.97 0.90 8.54
CA ASN A 61 1.98 0.22 9.38
C ASN A 61 1.05 -0.67 8.56
N HIS A 62 0.67 -0.27 7.34
CA HIS A 62 -0.07 -1.09 6.38
C HIS A 62 0.68 -2.39 6.08
N PHE A 63 1.94 -2.27 5.62
CA PHE A 63 2.81 -3.42 5.33
C PHE A 63 2.93 -4.40 6.51
N ALA A 64 3.05 -3.89 7.73
CA ALA A 64 3.08 -4.72 8.93
C ALA A 64 1.74 -5.45 9.20
N ARG A 65 0.60 -4.80 8.93
CA ARG A 65 -0.73 -5.41 9.06
C ARG A 65 -0.94 -6.50 8.03
N GLU A 66 -0.52 -6.28 6.78
CA GLU A 66 -0.61 -7.28 5.72
C GLU A 66 0.17 -8.55 6.06
N LEU A 67 1.40 -8.40 6.54
CA LEU A 67 2.19 -9.55 7.00
C LEU A 67 1.47 -10.31 8.12
N SER A 68 0.90 -9.60 9.09
CA SER A 68 0.10 -10.22 10.15
C SER A 68 -1.15 -10.93 9.62
N LEU A 69 -1.77 -10.41 8.56
CA LEU A 69 -2.94 -11.03 7.92
C LEU A 69 -2.56 -12.32 7.18
N LEU A 70 -1.42 -12.32 6.47
CA LEU A 70 -0.88 -13.52 5.83
C LEU A 70 -0.54 -14.62 6.85
N GLU A 71 0.04 -14.26 8.00
CA GLU A 71 0.30 -15.20 9.09
C GLU A 71 -1.00 -15.82 9.64
N ARG A 72 -2.00 -14.97 9.93
CA ARG A 72 -3.34 -15.44 10.35
C ARG A 72 -3.99 -16.33 9.30
N LEU A 73 -3.78 -16.05 8.02
CA LEU A 73 -4.32 -16.83 6.91
C LEU A 73 -3.71 -18.24 6.88
N VAL A 74 -2.39 -18.39 7.06
CA VAL A 74 -1.75 -19.71 7.14
C VAL A 74 -2.26 -20.52 8.34
N ASP A 75 -2.39 -19.87 9.50
CA ASP A 75 -2.87 -20.53 10.72
C ASP A 75 -4.30 -21.07 10.56
N LYS A 76 -5.15 -20.33 9.83
CA LYS A 76 -6.56 -20.65 9.63
C LYS A 76 -6.83 -21.49 8.40
N TYR A 77 -5.98 -21.37 7.40
CA TYR A 77 -6.13 -22.02 6.10
C TYR A 77 -4.80 -22.66 5.66
N PRO A 78 -4.36 -23.72 6.36
CA PRO A 78 -3.03 -24.31 6.11
C PRO A 78 -2.91 -24.96 4.73
N GLU A 79 -4.02 -25.27 4.06
CA GLU A 79 -4.05 -25.83 2.71
C GLU A 79 -3.50 -24.86 1.64
N VAL A 80 -3.48 -23.55 1.92
CA VAL A 80 -2.93 -22.53 1.01
C VAL A 80 -1.54 -22.01 1.43
N ALA A 81 -0.89 -22.68 2.40
CA ALA A 81 0.35 -22.19 2.99
C ALA A 81 1.47 -21.94 1.95
N ASP A 82 1.63 -22.84 0.97
CA ASP A 82 2.66 -22.70 -0.08
C ASP A 82 2.40 -21.47 -0.97
N GLN A 83 1.14 -21.20 -1.29
CA GLN A 83 0.73 -20.04 -2.08
C GLN A 83 0.89 -18.75 -1.28
N VAL A 84 0.51 -18.76 0.01
CA VAL A 84 0.71 -17.62 0.91
C VAL A 84 2.19 -17.32 1.10
N ASP A 85 3.05 -18.34 1.19
CA ASP A 85 4.50 -18.17 1.25
C ASP A 85 5.07 -17.55 -0.04
N ALA A 86 4.48 -17.85 -1.20
CA ALA A 86 4.86 -17.21 -2.46
C ALA A 86 4.48 -15.73 -2.48
N VAL A 87 3.24 -15.39 -2.11
CA VAL A 87 2.76 -14.00 -1.99
C VAL A 87 3.65 -13.23 -1.02
N ARG A 88 3.87 -13.76 0.19
CA ARG A 88 4.66 -13.12 1.24
C ARG A 88 6.09 -12.77 0.80
N ARG A 89 6.75 -13.65 0.04
CA ARG A 89 8.11 -13.37 -0.45
C ARG A 89 8.13 -12.20 -1.43
N GLN A 90 7.13 -12.12 -2.31
CA GLN A 90 6.99 -11.03 -3.27
C GLN A 90 6.65 -9.72 -2.54
N THR A 91 5.58 -9.73 -1.77
CA THR A 91 5.12 -8.62 -0.92
C THR A 91 6.25 -8.04 -0.06
N ASN A 92 7.00 -8.87 0.68
CA ASN A 92 8.09 -8.38 1.53
C ASN A 92 9.19 -7.68 0.72
N HIS A 93 9.51 -8.18 -0.49
CA HIS A 93 10.50 -7.56 -1.34
C HIS A 93 10.01 -6.19 -1.83
N ASP A 94 8.76 -6.11 -2.25
CA ASP A 94 8.16 -4.90 -2.79
C ASP A 94 7.97 -3.84 -1.70
N HIS A 95 7.54 -4.23 -0.50
CA HIS A 95 7.47 -3.40 0.70
C HIS A 95 8.83 -2.75 1.01
N ASP A 96 9.91 -3.53 1.01
CA ASP A 96 11.27 -3.04 1.24
C ASP A 96 11.73 -2.04 0.17
N VAL A 97 11.38 -2.30 -1.10
CA VAL A 97 11.74 -1.43 -2.22
C VAL A 97 10.96 -0.12 -2.18
N LEU A 98 9.65 -0.18 -2.02
CA LEU A 98 8.75 0.98 -1.96
C LEU A 98 9.05 1.85 -0.74
N GLY A 99 9.18 1.24 0.44
CA GLY A 99 9.50 1.95 1.68
C GLY A 99 10.83 2.68 1.61
N ARG A 100 11.87 2.03 1.05
CA ARG A 100 13.18 2.66 0.83
C ARG A 100 13.10 3.80 -0.18
N ARG A 101 12.44 3.59 -1.31
CA ARG A 101 12.30 4.62 -2.36
C ARG A 101 11.60 5.87 -1.84
N LEU A 102 10.53 5.70 -1.06
CA LEU A 102 9.83 6.81 -0.42
C LEU A 102 10.71 7.52 0.62
N GLN A 103 11.45 6.77 1.46
CA GLN A 103 12.37 7.36 2.43
C GLN A 103 13.47 8.17 1.74
N GLU A 104 14.11 7.62 0.71
CA GLU A 104 15.17 8.31 -0.04
C GLU A 104 14.65 9.58 -0.74
N PHE A 105 13.41 9.55 -1.22
CA PHE A 105 12.75 10.74 -1.78
C PHE A 105 12.51 11.81 -0.70
N ILE A 106 11.97 11.43 0.46
CA ILE A 106 11.77 12.33 1.61
C ILE A 106 13.11 12.93 2.08
N ASP A 107 14.18 12.13 2.13
CA ASP A 107 15.49 12.59 2.55
C ASP A 107 16.07 13.62 1.58
N ARG A 108 15.90 13.43 0.27
CA ARG A 108 16.31 14.43 -0.75
C ARG A 108 15.51 15.72 -0.65
N LEU A 109 14.20 15.65 -0.40
CA LEU A 109 13.37 16.85 -0.19
C LEU A 109 13.80 17.67 1.04
N ASN A 110 14.35 17.01 2.06
CA ASN A 110 14.80 17.64 3.30
C ASN A 110 16.23 18.21 3.23
N GLN A 111 16.95 18.03 2.13
CA GLN A 111 18.29 18.61 2.00
C GLN A 111 18.20 20.15 1.98
N PRO A 112 19.22 20.87 2.50
CA PRO A 112 19.27 22.33 2.42
C PRO A 112 19.19 22.87 0.99
N ASP A 113 19.70 22.09 0.04
CA ASP A 113 19.62 22.31 -1.40
C ASP A 113 19.11 21.00 -2.05
N PRO A 114 17.78 20.82 -2.17
CA PRO A 114 17.19 19.58 -2.70
C PRO A 114 17.69 19.30 -4.12
N PRO A 115 18.20 18.08 -4.41
CA PRO A 115 18.85 17.74 -5.66
C PRO A 115 17.84 17.41 -6.77
N PHE A 116 16.88 18.30 -7.00
CA PHE A 116 15.89 18.19 -8.08
C PHE A 116 16.13 19.29 -9.11
N ASP A 117 16.09 18.95 -10.39
CA ASP A 117 16.27 19.93 -11.49
C ASP A 117 15.18 21.02 -11.45
N SER A 118 13.99 20.68 -10.98
CA SER A 118 12.87 21.60 -10.81
C SER A 118 11.85 21.07 -9.81
N TRP A 119 10.90 21.92 -9.40
CA TRP A 119 9.75 21.49 -8.61
C TRP A 119 8.91 20.43 -9.34
N THR A 120 8.69 20.61 -10.65
CA THR A 120 7.97 19.65 -11.48
C THR A 120 8.67 18.29 -11.49
N ALA A 121 9.99 18.25 -11.60
CA ALA A 121 10.74 16.99 -11.55
C ALA A 121 10.55 16.23 -10.23
N ALA A 122 10.42 16.94 -9.11
CA ALA A 122 10.12 16.30 -7.83
C ALA A 122 8.67 15.79 -7.76
N ILE A 123 7.71 16.53 -8.32
CA ILE A 123 6.31 16.08 -8.42
C ILE A 123 6.20 14.83 -9.30
N ASP A 124 6.82 14.84 -10.48
CA ASP A 124 6.82 13.69 -11.41
C ASP A 124 7.44 12.46 -10.75
N GLU A 125 8.52 12.63 -9.98
CA GLU A 125 9.13 11.52 -9.25
C GLU A 125 8.23 10.99 -8.13
N LEU A 126 7.50 11.87 -7.42
CA LEU A 126 6.52 11.45 -6.42
C LEU A 126 5.35 10.70 -7.07
N GLU A 127 4.86 11.15 -8.23
CA GLU A 127 3.83 10.43 -9.00
C GLU A 127 4.29 9.01 -9.34
N LEU A 128 5.53 8.83 -9.79
CA LEU A 128 6.09 7.51 -10.06
C LEU A 128 6.25 6.61 -8.82
N ILE A 129 6.30 7.19 -7.61
CA ILE A 129 6.29 6.42 -6.35
C ILE A 129 4.86 6.01 -6.02
N VAL A 130 3.91 6.93 -6.16
CA VAL A 130 2.49 6.67 -5.92
C VAL A 130 1.94 5.64 -6.89
N ASP A 131 2.23 5.75 -8.19
CA ASP A 131 1.82 4.78 -9.20
C ASP A 131 2.38 3.38 -8.90
N ALA A 132 3.61 3.30 -8.40
CA ALA A 132 4.23 2.04 -8.01
C ALA A 132 3.58 1.42 -6.76
N LEU A 133 3.11 2.25 -5.83
CA LEU A 133 2.35 1.80 -4.66
C LEU A 133 0.98 1.27 -5.08
N GLU A 134 0.24 2.01 -5.91
CA GLU A 134 -1.07 1.56 -6.42
C GLU A 134 -0.95 0.25 -7.22
N GLN A 135 0.06 0.13 -8.07
CA GLN A 135 0.34 -1.11 -8.79
C GLN A 135 0.61 -2.29 -7.85
N HIS A 136 1.31 -2.06 -6.74
CA HIS A 136 1.59 -3.06 -5.72
C HIS A 136 0.30 -3.52 -5.03
N GLU A 137 -0.56 -2.58 -4.59
CA GLU A 137 -1.85 -2.92 -3.97
C GLU A 137 -2.76 -3.71 -4.94
N ASP A 138 -2.80 -3.33 -6.22
CA ASP A 138 -3.55 -4.06 -7.25
C ASP A 138 -3.07 -5.53 -7.36
N GLN A 139 -1.74 -5.75 -7.34
CA GLN A 139 -1.15 -7.10 -7.41
C GLN A 139 -1.46 -7.94 -6.16
N GLU A 140 -1.50 -7.32 -4.99
CA GLU A 140 -1.87 -7.98 -3.74
C GLU A 140 -3.35 -8.34 -3.70
N SER A 141 -4.21 -7.43 -4.17
CA SER A 141 -5.64 -7.66 -4.34
C SER A 141 -5.90 -8.86 -5.25
N GLU A 142 -5.24 -8.92 -6.41
CA GLU A 142 -5.34 -10.07 -7.33
C GLU A 142 -4.85 -11.36 -6.66
N SER A 143 -3.72 -11.31 -5.96
CA SER A 143 -3.14 -12.46 -5.27
C SER A 143 -4.07 -13.00 -4.18
N LEU A 144 -4.66 -12.13 -3.37
CA LEU A 144 -5.56 -12.51 -2.29
C LEU A 144 -6.92 -12.96 -2.79
N HIS A 145 -7.41 -12.40 -3.90
CA HIS A 145 -8.64 -12.86 -4.54
C HIS A 145 -8.51 -14.32 -4.99
N ILE A 146 -7.35 -14.73 -5.53
CA ILE A 146 -7.08 -16.13 -5.89
C ILE A 146 -7.09 -17.05 -4.67
N LEU A 147 -6.69 -16.56 -3.50
CA LEU A 147 -6.64 -17.31 -2.25
C LEU A 147 -7.98 -17.32 -1.49
N MET A 148 -8.92 -16.47 -1.89
CA MET A 148 -10.19 -16.29 -1.22
C MET A 148 -11.12 -17.49 -1.50
N PRO A 149 -11.64 -18.17 -0.45
CA PRO A 149 -12.71 -19.13 -0.64
C PRO A 149 -13.98 -18.43 -1.15
N LYS A 150 -14.73 -19.09 -2.03
CA LYS A 150 -15.96 -18.54 -2.63
C LYS A 150 -17.00 -18.10 -1.61
N GLU A 151 -17.04 -18.79 -0.48
CA GLU A 151 -17.93 -18.51 0.64
C GLU A 151 -17.62 -17.15 1.30
N CYS A 152 -16.41 -16.62 1.10
CA CYS A 152 -16.00 -15.31 1.57
C CYS A 152 -16.22 -14.18 0.53
N GLU A 153 -16.48 -14.50 -0.74
CA GLU A 153 -16.79 -13.52 -1.80
C GLU A 153 -18.09 -12.74 -1.54
N VAL A 154 -19.02 -13.26 -0.74
CA VAL A 154 -20.38 -12.67 -0.55
C VAL A 154 -20.37 -11.30 0.17
N VAL A 155 -19.21 -10.81 0.60
CA VAL A 155 -19.04 -9.44 1.13
C VAL A 155 -18.73 -8.40 0.02
N GLU A 156 -18.78 -8.79 -1.26
CA GLU A 156 -18.30 -8.02 -2.44
C GLU A 156 -19.19 -6.89 -2.99
N THR A 157 -20.29 -6.46 -2.36
CA THR A 157 -21.03 -5.33 -2.94
C THR A 157 -20.42 -3.99 -2.55
N LYS A 158 -19.42 -3.53 -3.30
CA LYS A 158 -19.05 -2.10 -3.38
C LYS A 158 -19.80 -1.46 -4.56
N PRO A 159 -20.55 -0.36 -4.38
CA PRO A 159 -21.07 0.40 -5.51
C PRO A 159 -19.91 1.10 -6.24
N ARG A 160 -19.92 1.01 -7.57
CA ARG A 160 -19.07 1.80 -8.48
C ARG A 160 -19.35 3.30 -8.37
#